data_AF-A0A9K3NBZ7-F1
#
_entry.id   AF-A0A9K3NBZ7-F1
#
_cell.length_a   1.000
_cell.length_b   1.000
_cell.length_c   1.000
_cell.angle_alpha   90.00
_cell.angle_beta   90.00
_cell.angle_gamma   90.00
#
_symmetry.space_group_name_H-M   'P 1'
#
loop_
_entity.id
_entity.type
_entity.pdbx_description
1 polymer ?
#
loop_
_entity_poly.entity_id
_entity_poly.type
_entity_poly.pdbx_seq_one_letter_code
_entity_poly.pdbx_strand_id
1 'polypeptide(L)'
;MRTTSHSYNLHNLQNEPFQFLVIDEATQLKEAESTIPLKLPGIMHVVLVGDECQLSAMVTSVMSAKWEFGRSLFGRLSLLGHLKKLLTNQYRMHPSISLFLNHEFYYNQIMDAEYVKSESYEKSYLEGEMFGSYSFIDVADGREEKDDDRRSRTNMVEVAVVVTIVKMLHQEWEKSKNKLTIGVVSLYAAQVLHIREKIARYEDRDGFLIKVKTIDGFQGGKADIIILSTVQSN
;
A
#
# COMPACT_ATOMS: atom_id res chain seq x y z
N MET A 1 0.63 20.83 11.13
CA MET A 1 1.16 20.02 10.00
C MET A 1 0.26 20.27 8.81
N ARG A 2 0.73 20.99 7.79
CA ARG A 2 -0.06 21.30 6.57
C ARG A 2 0.52 20.49 5.42
N THR A 3 -0.25 19.57 4.84
CA THR A 3 0.20 18.65 3.78
C THR A 3 0.07 19.30 2.41
N THR A 4 1.15 19.28 1.63
CA THR A 4 1.25 19.84 0.29
C THR A 4 1.07 18.74 -0.75
N SER A 5 -0.16 18.28 -0.99
CA SER A 5 -0.41 17.38 -2.12
C SER A 5 -0.81 18.11 -3.41
N HIS A 6 -1.08 19.42 -3.37
CA HIS A 6 -1.32 20.22 -4.58
C HIS A 6 -0.67 21.61 -4.45
N SER A 7 0.22 21.90 -5.41
CA SER A 7 1.07 23.09 -5.52
C SER A 7 0.33 24.44 -5.52
N TYR A 8 -0.98 24.43 -5.79
CA TYR A 8 -1.81 25.63 -5.84
C TYR A 8 -1.85 26.43 -4.52
N ASN A 9 -1.78 25.76 -3.37
CA ASN A 9 -1.83 26.44 -2.07
C ASN A 9 -0.48 27.00 -1.60
N LEU A 10 0.63 26.68 -2.28
CA LEU A 10 1.97 27.16 -1.89
C LEU A 10 2.20 28.63 -2.24
N HIS A 11 1.51 29.17 -3.26
CA HIS A 11 1.59 30.60 -3.60
C HIS A 11 1.07 31.49 -2.46
N ASN A 12 0.06 31.04 -1.71
CA ASN A 12 -0.49 31.79 -0.58
C ASN A 12 0.40 31.72 0.69
N LEU A 13 1.43 30.87 0.68
CA LEU A 13 2.35 30.66 1.80
C LEU A 13 3.64 31.50 1.67
N GLN A 14 3.79 32.29 0.61
CA GLN A 14 5.00 33.10 0.37
C GLN A 14 5.27 34.20 1.41
N ASN A 15 4.32 34.51 2.30
CA ASN A 15 4.44 35.60 3.27
C ASN A 15 5.05 35.19 4.61
N GLU A 16 5.17 33.89 4.92
CA GLU A 16 5.82 33.43 6.15
C GLU A 16 7.01 32.51 5.84
N PRO A 17 8.21 32.80 6.40
CA PRO A 17 9.38 31.97 6.16
C PRO A 17 9.27 30.64 6.92
N PHE A 18 9.51 29.53 6.22
CA PHE A 18 9.59 28.20 6.81
C PHE A 18 11.05 27.81 6.95
N GLN A 19 11.51 27.39 8.13
CA GLN A 19 12.91 26.98 8.30
C GLN A 19 13.13 25.48 8.04
N PHE A 20 12.07 24.68 8.19
CA PHE A 20 12.11 23.22 8.09
C PHE A 20 11.08 22.73 7.08
N LEU A 21 11.49 21.83 6.20
CA LEU A 21 10.63 21.11 5.26
C LEU A 21 10.76 19.60 5.51
N VAL A 22 9.63 18.93 5.68
CA VAL A 22 9.55 17.47 5.72
C VAL A 22 8.73 17.02 4.53
N ILE A 23 9.30 16.16 3.70
CA ILE A 23 8.62 15.51 2.57
C ILE A 23 8.49 14.03 2.93
N ASP A 24 7.27 13.60 3.20
CA ASP A 24 6.93 12.19 3.38
C ASP A 24 6.65 11.52 2.04
N GLU A 25 6.87 10.21 1.95
CA GLU A 25 6.75 9.43 0.70
C GLU A 25 7.58 10.03 -0.46
N ALA A 26 8.76 10.58 -0.15
CA ALA A 26 9.61 11.30 -1.09
C ALA A 26 10.08 10.46 -2.28
N THR A 27 10.07 9.12 -2.16
CA THR A 27 10.41 8.20 -3.25
C THR A 27 9.33 8.10 -4.32
N GLN A 28 8.09 8.47 -4.00
CA GLN A 28 6.96 8.52 -4.94
C GLN A 28 6.88 9.82 -5.75
N LEU A 29 7.68 10.84 -5.39
CA LEU A 29 7.71 12.10 -6.11
C LEU A 29 8.74 12.06 -7.23
N LYS A 30 8.40 12.65 -8.37
CA LYS A 30 9.41 13.00 -9.38
C LYS A 30 10.30 14.08 -8.80
N GLU A 31 11.56 14.11 -9.22
CA GLU A 31 12.51 15.11 -8.73
C GLU A 31 11.98 16.55 -8.90
N ALA A 32 11.40 16.85 -10.06
CA ALA A 32 10.81 18.17 -10.34
C ALA A 32 9.69 18.54 -9.35
N GLU A 33 8.88 17.58 -8.91
CA GLU A 33 7.78 17.80 -7.96
C GLU A 33 8.34 18.14 -6.57
N SER A 34 9.45 17.52 -6.17
CA SER A 34 10.15 17.82 -4.92
C SER A 34 10.72 19.26 -4.90
N THR A 35 11.03 19.84 -6.06
CA THR A 35 11.56 21.22 -6.14
C THR A 35 10.51 22.30 -5.81
N ILE A 36 9.22 21.98 -5.90
CA ILE A 36 8.15 22.95 -5.66
C ILE A 36 8.18 23.45 -4.21
N PRO A 37 8.12 22.59 -3.17
CA PRO A 37 8.22 23.04 -1.78
C PRO A 37 9.61 23.56 -1.40
N LEU A 38 10.68 23.14 -2.11
CA LEU A 38 12.04 23.64 -1.86
C LEU A 38 12.23 25.12 -2.23
N LYS A 39 11.33 25.69 -3.03
CA LYS A 39 11.35 27.13 -3.39
C LYS A 39 10.69 28.03 -2.34
N LEU A 40 10.12 27.46 -1.27
CA LEU A 40 9.55 28.26 -0.19
C LEU A 40 10.63 29.13 0.49
N PRO A 41 10.30 30.39 0.84
CA PRO A 41 11.28 31.28 1.45
C PRO A 41 11.69 30.79 2.85
N GLY A 42 12.99 30.90 3.15
CA GLY A 42 13.54 30.65 4.48
C GLY A 42 13.95 29.20 4.78
N ILE A 43 13.76 28.25 3.84
CA ILE A 43 14.10 26.84 4.07
C ILE A 43 15.60 26.69 4.35
N MET A 44 15.94 26.16 5.52
CA MET A 44 17.32 25.87 5.94
C MET A 44 17.56 24.36 6.11
N HIS A 45 16.52 23.61 6.45
CA HIS A 45 16.62 22.18 6.74
C HIS A 45 15.54 21.40 5.99
N VAL A 46 15.94 20.29 5.37
CA VAL A 46 15.04 19.41 4.61
C VAL A 46 15.21 17.99 5.11
N VAL A 47 14.09 17.33 5.41
CA VAL A 47 14.03 15.92 5.76
C VAL A 47 13.20 15.22 4.68
N LEU A 48 13.82 14.29 3.97
CA LEU A 48 13.13 13.42 3.01
C LEU A 48 12.92 12.06 3.67
N VAL A 49 11.65 11.66 3.78
CA VAL A 49 11.25 10.35 4.30
C VAL A 49 10.68 9.57 3.14
N GLY A 50 11.14 8.34 2.94
CA GLY A 50 10.70 7.49 1.85
C GLY A 50 11.45 6.17 1.85
N ASP A 51 11.03 5.28 0.96
CA ASP A 51 11.54 3.93 0.85
C ASP A 51 11.77 3.58 -0.62
N GLU A 52 13.02 3.28 -0.97
CA GLU A 52 13.43 2.95 -2.35
C GLU A 52 13.01 1.55 -2.76
N CYS A 53 12.66 0.68 -1.80
CA CYS A 53 12.17 -0.66 -2.06
C CYS A 53 10.66 -0.69 -2.34
N GLN A 54 9.96 0.44 -2.17
CA GLN A 54 8.53 0.59 -2.45
C GLN A 54 8.27 1.27 -3.81
N LEU A 55 6.99 1.59 -4.08
CA LEU A 55 6.59 2.19 -5.35
C LEU A 55 7.32 3.52 -5.61
N SER A 56 7.84 3.65 -6.82
CA SER A 56 8.43 4.89 -7.34
C SER A 56 7.37 5.77 -8.01
N ALA A 57 7.76 6.99 -8.39
CA ALA A 57 6.86 7.91 -9.08
C ALA A 57 6.30 7.33 -10.40
N MET A 58 4.98 7.42 -10.58
CA MET A 58 4.32 6.95 -11.80
C MET A 58 4.71 7.81 -13.01
N VAL A 59 5.17 7.15 -14.08
CA VAL A 59 5.48 7.78 -15.37
C VAL A 59 4.77 7.01 -16.48
N THR A 60 3.76 7.65 -17.09
CA THR A 60 2.95 7.04 -18.16
C THR A 60 3.66 7.00 -19.50
N SER A 61 4.55 7.98 -19.76
CA SER A 61 5.33 8.06 -20.99
C SER A 61 6.51 7.10 -20.95
N VAL A 62 6.49 6.09 -21.83
CA VAL A 62 7.59 5.11 -21.98
C VAL A 62 8.92 5.81 -22.28
N MET A 63 8.90 6.85 -23.12
CA MET A 63 10.11 7.63 -23.42
C MET A 63 10.64 8.33 -22.16
N SER A 64 9.76 8.98 -21.39
CA SER A 64 10.18 9.67 -20.17
C SER A 64 10.71 8.70 -19.11
N ALA A 65 10.09 7.52 -18.98
CA ALA A 65 10.54 6.46 -18.09
C ALA A 65 11.95 5.98 -18.47
N LYS A 66 12.21 5.79 -19.77
CA LYS A 66 13.55 5.43 -20.29
C LYS A 66 14.63 6.45 -19.92
N TRP A 67 14.27 7.72 -19.80
CA TRP A 67 15.18 8.80 -19.38
C TRP A 67 15.15 9.07 -17.87
N GLU A 68 14.71 8.10 -17.06
CA GLU A 68 14.66 8.16 -15.59
C GLU A 68 13.85 9.35 -15.04
N PHE A 69 12.85 9.85 -15.78
CA PHE A 69 12.02 10.96 -15.31
C PHE A 69 11.27 10.65 -14.00
N GLY A 70 11.05 9.36 -13.72
CA GLY A 70 10.44 8.89 -12.48
C GLY A 70 11.38 8.84 -11.29
N ARG A 71 12.68 9.14 -11.47
CA ARG A 71 13.64 9.15 -10.36
C ARG A 71 13.29 10.26 -9.39
N SER A 72 13.22 9.90 -8.11
CA SER A 72 12.96 10.84 -7.02
C SER A 72 14.23 11.60 -6.61
N LEU A 73 14.02 12.76 -5.97
CA LEU A 73 15.12 13.49 -5.34
C LEU A 73 15.81 12.63 -4.26
N PHE A 74 15.02 11.86 -3.49
CA PHE A 74 15.52 10.91 -2.51
C PHE A 74 16.48 9.90 -3.17
N GLY A 75 16.03 9.23 -4.24
CA GLY A 75 16.82 8.24 -4.95
C GLY A 75 18.10 8.82 -5.55
N ARG A 76 18.05 10.05 -6.11
CA ARG A 76 19.25 10.71 -6.61
C ARG A 76 20.27 11.02 -5.51
N LEU A 77 19.83 11.53 -4.36
CA LEU A 77 20.74 11.82 -3.23
C LEU A 77 21.36 10.55 -2.65
N SER A 78 20.56 9.46 -2.57
CA SER A 78 21.03 8.12 -2.20
C SER A 78 22.15 7.64 -3.13
N LEU A 79 21.98 7.76 -4.46
CA LEU A 79 23.00 7.41 -5.46
C LEU A 79 24.28 8.27 -5.35
N LEU A 80 24.14 9.54 -4.96
CA LEU A 80 25.27 10.44 -4.74
C LEU A 80 26.01 10.19 -3.42
N GLY A 81 25.58 9.18 -2.63
CA GLY A 81 26.23 8.80 -1.38
C GLY A 81 25.85 9.66 -0.18
N HIS A 82 24.73 10.41 -0.26
CA HIS A 82 24.22 11.08 0.94
C HIS A 82 23.80 10.06 1.99
N LEU A 83 24.10 10.37 3.25
CA LEU A 83 23.74 9.52 4.38
C LEU A 83 22.22 9.37 4.48
N LYS A 84 21.75 8.12 4.50
CA LYS A 84 20.37 7.75 4.80
C LYS A 84 20.31 6.90 6.05
N LYS A 85 19.23 7.05 6.83
CA LYS A 85 18.99 6.27 8.04
C LYS A 85 17.81 5.34 7.81
N LEU A 86 18.07 4.03 7.81
CA LEU A 86 17.02 3.03 7.83
C LEU A 86 16.40 2.96 9.24
N LEU A 87 15.07 3.00 9.32
CA LEU A 87 14.34 2.67 10.53
C LEU A 87 14.17 1.16 10.59
N THR A 88 14.74 0.53 11.62
CA THR A 88 14.87 -0.92 11.66
C THR A 88 13.76 -1.62 12.41
N ASN A 89 12.88 -0.94 13.16
CA ASN A 89 11.82 -1.61 13.92
C ASN A 89 10.47 -1.48 13.21
N GLN A 90 9.84 -2.61 12.89
CA GLN A 90 8.48 -2.65 12.33
C GLN A 90 7.44 -2.97 13.42
N TYR A 91 6.30 -2.29 13.36
CA TYR A 91 5.23 -2.35 14.37
C TYR A 91 3.86 -2.71 13.78
N ARG A 92 3.82 -3.17 12.52
CA ARG A 92 2.58 -3.28 11.74
C ARG A 92 2.14 -4.70 11.46
N MET A 93 3.05 -5.62 11.16
CA MET A 93 2.68 -6.92 10.62
C MET A 93 3.19 -8.05 11.50
N HIS A 94 2.49 -9.17 11.46
CA HIS A 94 2.89 -10.39 12.14
C HIS A 94 4.25 -10.88 11.59
N PRO A 95 5.15 -11.45 12.41
CA PRO A 95 6.47 -11.92 11.98
C PRO A 95 6.48 -12.84 10.76
N SER A 96 5.45 -13.67 10.59
CA SER A 96 5.31 -14.54 9.41
C SER A 96 5.18 -13.76 8.09
N ILE A 97 4.60 -12.55 8.13
CA ILE A 97 4.44 -11.67 6.97
C ILE A 97 5.75 -10.88 6.73
N SER A 98 6.34 -10.31 7.78
CA SER A 98 7.56 -9.49 7.66
C SER A 98 8.77 -10.31 7.23
N LEU A 99 8.82 -11.60 7.58
CA LEU A 99 9.96 -12.48 7.30
C LEU A 99 10.40 -12.44 5.83
N PHE A 100 9.46 -12.69 4.90
CA PHE A 100 9.76 -12.70 3.47
C PHE A 100 10.19 -11.30 2.98
N LEU A 101 9.44 -10.26 3.35
CA LEU A 101 9.71 -8.89 2.92
C LEU A 101 11.08 -8.40 3.40
N ASN A 102 11.43 -8.70 4.65
CA ASN A 102 12.69 -8.31 5.26
C ASN A 102 13.88 -9.00 4.60
N HIS A 103 13.75 -10.30 4.32
CA HIS A 103 14.76 -11.07 3.62
C HIS A 103 15.00 -10.54 2.20
N GLU A 104 13.92 -10.37 1.43
CA GLU A 104 13.99 -10.04 0.01
C GLU A 104 14.42 -8.60 -0.25
N PHE A 105 13.90 -7.64 0.53
CA PHE A 105 14.07 -6.21 0.22
C PHE A 105 15.02 -5.47 1.15
N TYR A 106 15.20 -5.94 2.40
CA TYR A 106 15.91 -5.20 3.43
C TYR A 106 17.12 -5.94 4.01
N TYR A 107 17.54 -7.04 3.40
CA TYR A 107 18.71 -7.83 3.81
C TYR A 107 18.69 -8.21 5.30
N ASN A 108 17.51 -8.52 5.83
CA ASN A 108 17.28 -8.85 7.25
C ASN A 108 17.63 -7.73 8.25
N GLN A 109 17.66 -6.47 7.83
CA GLN A 109 17.95 -5.33 8.71
C GLN A 109 16.74 -4.86 9.53
N ILE A 110 15.53 -5.28 9.17
CA ILE A 110 14.32 -4.96 9.91
C ILE A 110 14.12 -5.97 11.05
N MET A 111 13.62 -5.50 12.19
CA MET A 111 13.31 -6.24 13.39
C MET A 111 11.84 -6.06 13.74
N ASP A 112 11.19 -7.15 14.10
CA ASP A 112 9.82 -7.12 14.59
C ASP A 112 9.81 -6.61 16.04
N ALA A 113 9.01 -5.57 16.30
CA ALA A 113 8.82 -5.04 17.65
C ALA A 113 8.13 -6.07 18.57
N GLU A 114 8.41 -6.00 19.87
CA GLU A 114 7.86 -6.97 20.85
C GLU A 114 6.33 -7.06 20.82
N TYR A 115 5.67 -5.92 20.59
CA TYR A 115 4.22 -5.85 20.48
C TYR A 115 3.65 -6.81 19.43
N VAL A 116 4.26 -6.90 18.24
CA VAL A 116 3.74 -7.76 17.14
C VAL A 116 4.07 -9.25 17.32
N LYS A 117 4.94 -9.58 18.29
CA LYS A 117 5.28 -10.95 18.67
C LYS A 117 4.44 -11.49 19.81
N SER A 118 3.71 -10.60 20.50
CA SER A 118 2.91 -10.99 21.66
C SER A 118 1.70 -11.82 21.25
N GLU A 119 1.28 -12.75 22.11
CA GLU A 119 0.04 -13.54 21.91
C GLU A 119 -1.19 -12.64 21.77
N SER A 120 -1.19 -11.47 22.43
CA SER A 120 -2.28 -10.48 22.33
C SER A 120 -2.42 -9.85 20.93
N TYR A 121 -1.36 -9.92 20.13
CA TYR A 121 -1.35 -9.46 18.74
C TYR A 121 -1.87 -10.52 17.78
N GLU A 122 -1.79 -11.80 18.17
CA GLU A 122 -2.29 -12.90 17.38
C GLU A 122 -3.82 -12.85 17.33
N LYS A 123 -4.37 -12.69 16.13
CA LYS A 123 -5.81 -12.59 15.90
C LYS A 123 -6.23 -13.70 14.95
N SER A 124 -7.14 -14.54 15.41
CA SER A 124 -7.85 -15.49 14.56
C SER A 124 -9.19 -14.90 14.16
N TYR A 125 -9.36 -14.67 12.85
CA TYR A 125 -10.58 -14.10 12.29
C TYR A 125 -11.50 -15.15 11.65
N LEU A 126 -10.92 -16.27 11.23
CA LEU A 126 -11.61 -17.42 10.66
C LEU A 126 -10.95 -18.70 11.16
N GLU A 127 -11.75 -19.74 11.38
CA GLU A 127 -11.24 -21.06 11.78
C GLU A 127 -10.65 -21.83 10.59
N GLY A 128 -9.56 -22.55 10.84
CA GLY A 128 -8.91 -23.43 9.88
C GLY A 128 -7.49 -23.00 9.52
N GLU A 129 -6.62 -23.98 9.25
CA GLU A 129 -5.18 -23.75 8.98
C GLU A 129 -4.95 -22.85 7.75
N MET A 130 -5.90 -22.83 6.80
CA MET A 130 -5.82 -22.00 5.60
C MET A 130 -5.99 -20.48 5.84
N PHE A 131 -6.43 -20.06 7.03
CA PHE A 131 -6.65 -18.66 7.41
C PHE A 131 -5.65 -18.16 8.46
N GLY A 132 -4.45 -18.75 8.49
CA GLY A 132 -3.36 -18.29 9.34
C GLY A 132 -2.93 -16.85 9.03
N SER A 133 -1.98 -16.35 9.81
CA SER A 133 -1.44 -14.98 9.68
C SER A 133 -0.87 -14.66 8.28
N TYR A 134 -0.45 -15.68 7.53
CA TYR A 134 -0.01 -15.57 6.14
C TYR A 134 -0.33 -16.86 5.40
N SER A 135 -1.08 -16.80 4.30
CA SER A 135 -1.54 -17.98 3.56
C SER A 135 -1.71 -17.69 2.07
N PHE A 136 -1.49 -18.71 1.25
CA PHE A 136 -1.77 -18.71 -0.18
C PHE A 136 -2.94 -19.63 -0.46
N ILE A 137 -3.96 -19.12 -1.13
CA ILE A 137 -5.13 -19.89 -1.56
C ILE A 137 -4.98 -20.10 -3.06
N ASP A 138 -4.65 -21.32 -3.46
CA ASP A 138 -4.59 -21.70 -4.87
C ASP A 138 -6.02 -21.80 -5.44
N VAL A 139 -6.25 -21.13 -6.57
CA VAL A 139 -7.55 -21.05 -7.24
C VAL A 139 -7.43 -21.74 -8.60
N ALA A 140 -7.34 -23.07 -8.57
CA ALA A 140 -7.00 -23.91 -9.72
C ALA A 140 -7.91 -23.75 -10.95
N ASP A 141 -9.21 -23.49 -10.75
CA ASP A 141 -10.19 -23.30 -11.84
C ASP A 141 -10.29 -21.85 -12.34
N GLY A 142 -9.48 -20.94 -11.78
CA GLY A 142 -9.43 -19.54 -12.19
C GLY A 142 -8.90 -19.40 -13.62
N ARG A 143 -9.61 -18.63 -14.44
CA ARG A 143 -9.14 -18.25 -15.77
C ARG A 143 -9.20 -16.74 -15.91
N GLU A 144 -8.09 -16.14 -16.33
CA GLU A 144 -8.06 -14.73 -16.67
C GLU A 144 -8.94 -14.45 -17.90
N GLU A 145 -9.86 -13.51 -17.75
CA GLU A 145 -10.61 -12.90 -18.83
C GLU A 145 -9.96 -11.56 -19.19
N LYS A 146 -9.95 -11.24 -20.48
CA LYS A 146 -9.43 -9.97 -21.00
C LYS A 146 -10.59 -9.16 -21.53
N ASP A 147 -10.62 -7.89 -21.12
CA ASP A 147 -11.55 -6.91 -21.69
C ASP A 147 -11.24 -6.69 -23.19
N ASP A 148 -12.18 -6.11 -23.93
CA ASP A 148 -12.12 -5.93 -25.40
C ASP A 148 -10.84 -5.20 -25.85
N ASP A 149 -10.38 -4.24 -25.05
CA ASP A 149 -9.16 -3.47 -25.29
C ASP A 149 -7.87 -4.19 -24.82
N ARG A 150 -7.97 -5.40 -24.24
CA ARG A 150 -6.89 -6.22 -23.65
C ARG A 150 -6.03 -5.54 -22.58
N ARG A 151 -6.42 -4.35 -22.12
CA ARG A 151 -5.69 -3.56 -21.11
C ARG A 151 -6.05 -3.92 -19.69
N SER A 152 -7.19 -4.57 -19.50
CA SER A 152 -7.67 -4.99 -18.19
C SER A 152 -7.84 -6.50 -18.14
N ARG A 153 -7.46 -7.09 -17.01
CA ARG A 153 -7.61 -8.52 -16.74
C ARG A 153 -8.48 -8.70 -15.52
N THR A 154 -9.31 -9.72 -15.56
CA THR A 154 -10.22 -10.10 -14.47
C THR A 154 -10.18 -11.61 -14.30
N ASN A 155 -10.50 -12.08 -13.11
CA ASN A 155 -10.64 -13.52 -12.83
C ASN A 155 -11.83 -13.68 -11.90
N MET A 156 -12.97 -14.06 -12.48
CA MET A 156 -14.24 -14.10 -11.75
C MET A 156 -14.29 -15.22 -10.70
N VAL A 157 -13.45 -16.25 -10.84
CA VAL A 157 -13.31 -17.30 -9.81
C VAL A 157 -12.60 -16.73 -8.59
N GLU A 158 -11.51 -15.99 -8.78
CA GLU A 158 -10.87 -15.24 -7.68
C GLU A 158 -11.85 -14.25 -7.03
N VAL A 159 -12.67 -13.53 -7.82
CA VAL A 159 -13.72 -12.65 -7.28
C VAL A 159 -14.68 -13.45 -6.38
N ALA A 160 -15.12 -14.63 -6.81
CA ALA A 160 -16.01 -15.47 -6.03
C ALA A 160 -15.36 -15.97 -4.72
N VAL A 161 -14.07 -16.32 -4.75
CA VAL A 161 -13.30 -16.70 -3.57
C VAL A 161 -13.21 -15.53 -2.59
N VAL A 162 -12.84 -14.34 -3.06
CA VAL A 162 -12.79 -13.11 -2.25
C VAL A 162 -14.13 -12.83 -1.58
N VAL A 163 -15.22 -12.89 -2.35
CA VAL A 163 -16.59 -12.67 -1.83
C VAL A 163 -16.94 -13.71 -0.76
N THR A 164 -16.52 -14.96 -0.93
CA THR A 164 -16.75 -16.04 0.03
C THR A 164 -16.01 -15.78 1.34
N ILE A 165 -14.73 -15.40 1.27
CA ILE A 165 -13.93 -15.04 2.46
C ILE A 165 -14.55 -13.84 3.18
N VAL A 166 -14.92 -12.79 2.44
CA VAL A 166 -15.58 -11.60 3.01
C VAL A 166 -16.90 -11.96 3.70
N LYS A 167 -17.70 -12.86 3.11
CA LYS A 167 -18.93 -13.35 3.72
C LYS A 167 -18.67 -14.10 5.02
N MET A 168 -17.66 -14.98 5.06
CA MET A 168 -17.29 -15.69 6.28
C MET A 168 -16.83 -14.72 7.37
N LEU A 169 -16.00 -13.74 7.02
CA LEU A 169 -15.55 -12.70 7.95
C LEU A 169 -16.70 -11.87 8.50
N HIS A 170 -17.68 -11.54 7.64
CA HIS A 170 -18.88 -10.84 8.08
C HIS A 170 -19.69 -11.66 9.09
N GLN A 171 -19.80 -12.98 8.90
CA GLN A 171 -20.51 -13.86 9.83
C GLN A 171 -19.82 -13.92 11.21
N GLU A 172 -18.50 -14.03 11.27
CA GLU A 172 -17.76 -14.00 12.54
C GLU A 172 -17.79 -12.61 13.20
N TRP A 173 -17.72 -11.56 12.40
CA TRP A 173 -17.93 -10.20 12.86
C TRP A 173 -19.34 -10.00 13.46
N GLU A 174 -20.39 -10.58 12.87
CA GLU A 174 -21.74 -10.46 13.40
C GLU A 174 -21.89 -11.08 14.79
N LYS A 175 -21.14 -12.14 15.09
CA LYS A 175 -21.13 -12.78 16.42
C LYS A 175 -20.39 -11.96 17.47
N SER A 176 -19.22 -11.42 17.10
CA SER A 176 -18.33 -10.73 18.05
C SER A 176 -18.60 -9.24 18.18
N LYS A 177 -19.06 -8.58 17.11
CA LYS A 177 -19.22 -7.13 16.94
C LYS A 177 -17.94 -6.32 17.22
N ASN A 178 -16.79 -6.96 17.20
CA ASN A 178 -15.50 -6.29 17.34
C ASN A 178 -15.16 -5.51 16.07
N LYS A 179 -14.47 -4.38 16.21
CA LYS A 179 -14.03 -3.61 15.05
C LYS A 179 -13.09 -4.45 14.18
N LEU A 180 -13.40 -4.53 12.89
CA LEU A 180 -12.65 -5.27 11.90
C LEU A 180 -12.43 -4.43 10.65
N THR A 181 -11.17 -4.33 10.23
CA THR A 181 -10.79 -3.67 8.99
C THR A 181 -10.22 -4.66 7.98
N ILE A 182 -10.71 -4.61 6.74
CA ILE A 182 -10.33 -5.51 5.65
C ILE A 182 -9.89 -4.66 4.46
N GLY A 183 -8.70 -4.94 3.93
CA GLY A 183 -8.22 -4.42 2.66
C GLY A 183 -8.27 -5.51 1.60
N VAL A 184 -8.99 -5.28 0.51
CA VAL A 184 -8.92 -6.14 -0.67
C VAL A 184 -8.15 -5.41 -1.75
N VAL A 185 -7.07 -6.02 -2.22
CA VAL A 185 -6.10 -5.41 -3.13
C VAL A 185 -5.96 -6.24 -4.39
N SER A 186 -5.88 -5.59 -5.54
CA SER A 186 -5.53 -6.24 -6.80
C SER A 186 -4.68 -5.33 -7.69
N LEU A 187 -3.95 -5.91 -8.64
CA LEU A 187 -3.18 -5.17 -9.65
C LEU A 187 -4.08 -4.51 -10.70
N TYR A 188 -5.29 -5.05 -10.92
CA TYR A 188 -6.13 -4.67 -12.05
C TYR A 188 -7.37 -3.88 -11.59
N ALA A 189 -7.57 -2.71 -12.19
CA ALA A 189 -8.68 -1.83 -11.84
C ALA A 189 -10.06 -2.47 -12.11
N ALA A 190 -10.22 -3.27 -13.17
CA ALA A 190 -11.49 -3.97 -13.40
C ALA A 190 -11.74 -5.09 -12.37
N GLN A 191 -10.70 -5.79 -11.92
CA GLN A 191 -10.84 -6.76 -10.84
C GLN A 191 -11.34 -6.07 -9.56
N VAL A 192 -10.74 -4.92 -9.22
CA VAL A 192 -11.18 -4.08 -8.09
C VAL A 192 -12.65 -3.68 -8.23
N LEU A 193 -13.08 -3.30 -9.44
CA LEU A 193 -14.47 -2.92 -9.70
C LEU A 193 -15.42 -4.09 -9.46
N HIS A 194 -15.15 -5.26 -10.06
CA HIS A 194 -16.00 -6.45 -9.89
C HIS A 194 -16.07 -6.94 -8.45
N ILE A 195 -14.94 -6.94 -7.73
CA ILE A 195 -14.92 -7.27 -6.30
C ILE A 195 -15.83 -6.31 -5.54
N ARG A 196 -15.64 -5.00 -5.72
CA ARG A 196 -16.42 -3.97 -5.01
C ARG A 196 -17.92 -4.14 -5.27
N GLU A 197 -18.33 -4.32 -6.52
CA GLU A 197 -19.73 -4.55 -6.88
C GLU A 197 -20.34 -5.76 -6.16
N LYS A 198 -19.60 -6.87 -6.06
CA LYS A 198 -20.10 -8.12 -5.45
C LYS A 198 -20.13 -8.08 -3.92
N ILE A 199 -19.28 -7.27 -3.30
CA ILE A 199 -19.21 -7.14 -1.83
C ILE A 199 -19.95 -5.92 -1.28
N ALA A 200 -20.47 -5.02 -2.12
CA ALA A 200 -21.13 -3.78 -1.71
C ALA A 200 -22.21 -3.98 -0.61
N ARG A 201 -22.93 -5.11 -0.62
CA ARG A 201 -23.92 -5.46 0.41
C ARG A 201 -23.36 -5.65 1.83
N TYR A 202 -22.05 -5.83 1.95
CA TYR A 202 -21.33 -6.00 3.22
C TYR A 202 -20.62 -4.71 3.65
N GLU A 203 -20.53 -3.70 2.78
CA GLU A 203 -19.92 -2.41 3.09
C GLU A 203 -20.83 -1.57 4.03
N ASP A 204 -20.26 -0.51 4.64
CA ASP A 204 -20.97 0.50 5.45
C ASP A 204 -21.72 0.01 6.70
N ARG A 205 -21.15 -0.99 7.38
CA ARG A 205 -21.61 -1.44 8.71
C ARG A 205 -20.72 -0.82 9.80
N ASP A 206 -21.33 -0.36 10.90
CA ASP A 206 -20.58 0.19 12.03
C ASP A 206 -19.64 -0.87 12.62
N GLY A 207 -18.33 -0.65 12.50
CA GLY A 207 -17.29 -1.58 12.97
C GLY A 207 -16.84 -2.66 11.98
N PHE A 208 -17.39 -2.74 10.76
CA PHE A 208 -16.90 -3.65 9.70
C PHE A 208 -16.56 -2.86 8.44
N LEU A 209 -15.27 -2.55 8.29
CA LEU A 209 -14.78 -1.62 7.28
C LEU A 209 -14.01 -2.36 6.19
N ILE A 210 -14.54 -2.35 4.96
CA ILE A 210 -13.85 -2.92 3.80
C ILE A 210 -13.35 -1.82 2.89
N LYS A 211 -12.13 -1.96 2.38
CA LYS A 211 -11.54 -1.09 1.35
C LYS A 211 -11.06 -1.95 0.19
N VAL A 212 -11.68 -1.80 -0.97
CA VAL A 212 -11.23 -2.45 -2.21
C VAL A 212 -10.48 -1.44 -3.08
N LYS A 213 -9.19 -1.67 -3.34
CA LYS A 213 -8.36 -0.73 -4.13
C LYS A 213 -7.32 -1.46 -4.99
N THR A 214 -6.75 -0.73 -5.94
CA THR A 214 -5.52 -1.18 -6.61
C THR A 214 -4.33 -1.13 -5.65
N ILE A 215 -3.20 -1.79 -5.98
CA ILE A 215 -1.96 -1.71 -5.19
C ILE A 215 -1.56 -0.25 -4.94
N ASP A 216 -1.51 0.57 -5.99
CA ASP A 216 -1.16 1.99 -5.87
C ASP A 216 -2.13 2.75 -4.94
N GLY A 217 -3.43 2.46 -5.06
CA GLY A 217 -4.46 3.11 -4.25
C GLY A 217 -4.44 2.71 -2.77
N PHE A 218 -3.83 1.57 -2.44
CA PHE A 218 -3.73 1.05 -1.07
C PHE A 218 -2.40 1.43 -0.39
N GLN A 219 -1.49 2.10 -1.08
CA GLN A 219 -0.21 2.53 -0.51
C GLN A 219 -0.40 3.40 0.75
N GLY A 220 0.43 3.15 1.76
CA GLY A 220 0.28 3.74 3.11
C GLY A 220 -0.92 3.22 3.91
N GLY A 221 -1.81 2.45 3.28
CA GLY A 221 -2.96 1.80 3.90
C GLY A 221 -2.54 0.70 4.87
N LYS A 222 -3.41 0.46 5.86
CA LYS A 222 -3.34 -0.69 6.75
C LYS A 222 -4.74 -1.19 7.02
N ALA A 223 -4.85 -2.49 7.24
CA ALA A 223 -6.05 -3.18 7.68
C ALA A 223 -5.62 -4.36 8.55
N ASP A 224 -6.54 -4.88 9.35
CA ASP A 224 -6.29 -6.09 10.14
C ASP A 224 -6.12 -7.31 9.24
N ILE A 225 -6.88 -7.37 8.13
CA ILE A 225 -6.81 -8.44 7.13
C ILE A 225 -6.54 -7.81 5.76
N ILE A 226 -5.58 -8.38 5.02
CA ILE A 226 -5.35 -8.05 3.61
C ILE A 226 -5.62 -9.28 2.76
N ILE A 227 -6.49 -9.14 1.75
CA ILE A 227 -6.75 -10.15 0.74
C ILE A 227 -6.18 -9.62 -0.58
N LEU A 228 -5.19 -10.32 -1.14
CA LEU A 228 -4.57 -9.98 -2.43
C LEU A 228 -5.11 -10.90 -3.52
N SER A 229 -5.75 -10.33 -4.54
CA SER A 229 -6.19 -11.04 -5.76
C SER A 229 -5.19 -10.77 -6.88
N THR A 230 -4.49 -11.82 -7.32
CA THR A 230 -3.41 -11.78 -8.30
C THR A 230 -3.88 -11.78 -9.74
N VAL A 231 -5.08 -12.31 -10.00
CA VAL A 231 -5.78 -12.39 -11.30
C VAL A 231 -5.13 -13.29 -12.34
N GLN A 232 -3.81 -13.16 -12.54
CA GLN A 232 -3.08 -13.89 -13.56
C GLN A 232 -3.06 -15.39 -13.27
N SER A 233 -3.55 -16.17 -14.24
CA SER A 233 -3.52 -17.62 -14.27
C SER A 233 -2.87 -18.04 -15.59
N ASN A 234 -1.57 -18.33 -15.60
CA ASN A 234 -0.81 -18.77 -16.78
C ASN A 234 -0.45 -20.25 -16.70
#